data_AF-A0A3P7IB51-F1
#
_entry.id   AF-A0A3P7IB51-F1
#
_cell.length_a   1.000
_cell.length_b   1.000
_cell.length_c   1.000
_cell.angle_alpha   90.00
_cell.angle_beta   90.00
_cell.angle_gamma   90.00
#
_symmetry.space_group_name_H-M   'P 1'
#
loop_
_entity.id
_entity.type
_entity.pdbx_description
1 polymer ?
#
loop_
_entity_poly.entity_id
_entity_poly.type
_entity_poly.pdbx_seq_one_letter_code
_entity_poly.pdbx_strand_id
1 'polypeptide(L)'
;MECAPTCEPTCRFPDVHCDESCEDRVCRCKEGYIRSEQEGPCIPASACPPMPTDFDVYSLMPTCDGVVCDEGTHCEIVDLACIDGYCPQEAVCVDDF
;
A
#
# COMPACT_ATOMS: atom_id res chain seq x y z
N MET A 1 18.25 -29.18 15.86
CA MET A 1 17.62 -28.99 14.55
C MET A 1 16.61 -27.88 14.74
N GLU A 2 16.91 -26.70 14.23
CA GLU A 2 16.02 -25.55 14.35
C GLU A 2 15.08 -25.58 13.14
N CYS A 3 13.90 -26.17 13.34
CA CYS A 3 12.84 -26.20 12.34
C CYS A 3 11.94 -25.00 12.57
N ALA A 4 11.74 -24.21 11.53
CA ALA A 4 11.09 -22.93 11.64
C ALA A 4 10.06 -22.77 10.50
N PRO A 5 8.82 -22.32 10.76
CA PRO A 5 7.87 -22.01 9.68
C PRO A 5 8.49 -21.10 8.61
N THR A 6 8.21 -21.39 7.35
CA THR A 6 8.67 -20.60 6.19
C THR A 6 7.96 -19.26 6.09
N CYS A 7 6.80 -19.15 6.73
CA CYS A 7 6.00 -17.95 6.80
C CYS A 7 6.51 -17.05 7.95
N GLU A 8 6.86 -15.81 7.60
CA GLU A 8 7.27 -14.76 8.52
C GLU A 8 6.29 -13.58 8.45
N PRO A 9 5.94 -12.95 9.58
CA PRO A 9 5.10 -11.77 9.58
C PRO A 9 5.80 -10.59 8.92
N THR A 10 5.01 -9.71 8.31
CA THR A 10 5.48 -8.44 7.72
C THR A 10 4.73 -7.26 8.35
N CYS A 11 5.20 -6.03 8.17
CA CYS A 11 4.46 -4.85 8.64
C CYS A 11 3.03 -4.79 8.06
N ARG A 12 2.82 -5.27 6.83
CA ARG A 12 1.50 -5.32 6.18
C ARG A 12 0.63 -6.48 6.64
N PHE A 13 1.24 -7.56 7.11
CA PHE A 13 0.54 -8.75 7.60
C PHE A 13 1.24 -9.22 8.87
N PRO A 14 0.99 -8.56 10.02
CA PRO A 14 1.64 -8.90 11.28
C PRO A 14 1.07 -10.19 11.90
N ASP A 15 -0.17 -10.52 11.57
CA ASP A 15 -0.87 -11.72 12.03
C ASP A 15 -1.05 -12.68 10.84
N VAL A 16 -0.05 -13.54 10.64
CA VAL A 16 -0.04 -14.55 9.57
C VAL A 16 -0.25 -15.93 10.17
N HIS A 17 -1.22 -16.65 9.63
CA HIS A 17 -1.40 -18.06 9.95
C HIS A 17 -0.47 -18.89 9.07
N CYS A 18 0.59 -19.43 9.66
CA CYS A 18 1.52 -20.31 8.97
C CYS A 18 1.05 -21.77 9.04
N ASP A 19 1.26 -22.53 7.98
CA ASP A 19 1.04 -23.98 7.95
C ASP A 19 2.00 -24.71 8.93
N GLU A 20 1.69 -25.96 9.29
CA GLU A 20 2.53 -26.79 10.17
C GLU A 20 3.88 -27.20 9.53
N SER A 21 4.11 -26.81 8.28
CA SER A 21 5.35 -27.07 7.55
C SER A 21 6.47 -26.17 8.06
N CYS A 22 7.62 -26.76 8.39
CA CYS A 22 8.80 -26.02 8.82
C CYS A 22 10.04 -26.46 8.03
N GLU A 23 10.94 -25.52 7.80
CA GLU A 23 12.20 -25.76 7.10
C GLU A 23 13.39 -25.60 8.05
N ASP A 24 14.42 -26.40 7.83
CA ASP A 24 15.68 -26.29 8.54
C ASP A 24 16.54 -25.19 7.93
N ARG A 25 17.18 -24.39 8.79
CA ARG A 25 18.15 -23.34 8.40
C ARG A 25 17.56 -22.19 7.58
N VAL A 26 16.37 -21.71 7.97
CA VAL A 26 15.82 -20.47 7.41
C VAL A 26 16.41 -19.22 8.08
N CYS A 27 16.69 -18.19 7.29
CA CYS A 27 17.07 -16.87 7.81
C CYS A 27 15.84 -16.12 8.30
N ARG A 28 15.91 -15.56 9.52
CA ARG A 28 14.80 -14.84 10.14
C ARG A 28 15.19 -13.49 10.71
N CYS A 29 14.17 -12.66 10.93
CA CYS A 29 14.36 -11.46 11.73
C CYS A 29 14.69 -11.80 13.19
N LYS A 30 15.54 -10.98 13.80
CA LYS A 30 15.85 -11.08 15.24
C LYS A 30 14.61 -10.77 16.06
N GLU A 31 14.58 -11.24 17.30
CA GLU A 31 13.50 -10.89 18.24
C GLU A 31 13.33 -9.36 18.34
N GLY A 32 12.08 -8.89 18.27
CA GLY A 32 11.74 -7.46 18.23
C GLY A 32 11.84 -6.80 16.84
N TYR A 33 12.27 -7.54 15.82
CA TYR A 33 12.30 -7.08 14.43
C TYR A 33 11.28 -7.84 13.58
N ILE A 34 10.75 -7.16 12.57
CA ILE A 34 9.77 -7.67 11.60
C ILE A 34 10.20 -7.24 10.19
N ARG A 35 9.83 -8.02 9.18
CA ARG A 35 10.09 -7.62 7.79
C ARG A 35 9.21 -6.44 7.39
N SER A 36 9.79 -5.45 6.71
CA SER A 36 9.00 -4.34 6.16
C SER A 36 7.95 -4.85 5.15
N GLU A 37 8.34 -5.78 4.30
CA GLU A 37 7.54 -6.39 3.24
C GLU A 37 8.10 -7.78 2.87
N GLN A 38 7.44 -8.51 1.96
CA GLN A 38 7.98 -9.77 1.45
C GLN A 38 9.38 -9.55 0.87
N GLU A 39 10.35 -10.37 1.28
CA GLU A 39 11.77 -10.25 0.90
C GLU A 39 12.48 -8.95 1.34
N GLY A 40 11.77 -8.04 2.02
CA GLY A 40 12.32 -6.79 2.53
C GLY A 40 13.22 -6.93 3.77
N PRO A 41 13.89 -5.85 4.19
CA PRO A 41 14.74 -5.84 5.38
C PRO A 41 13.97 -6.05 6.68
N CYS A 42 14.67 -6.56 7.70
CA CYS A 42 14.17 -6.59 9.08
C CYS A 42 14.34 -5.21 9.74
N ILE A 43 13.24 -4.61 10.14
CA ILE A 43 13.18 -3.34 10.88
C ILE A 43 12.63 -3.57 12.29
N PRO A 44 12.88 -2.67 13.26
CA PRO A 44 12.22 -2.76 14.56
C PRO A 44 10.69 -2.78 14.37
N ALA A 45 9.97 -3.64 15.08
CA ALA A 45 8.51 -3.75 14.90
C ALA A 45 7.77 -2.41 15.16
N SER A 46 8.31 -1.60 16.08
CA SER A 46 7.81 -0.24 16.35
C SER A 46 8.07 0.77 15.23
N ALA A 47 8.88 0.42 14.24
CA ALA A 47 9.18 1.25 13.07
C ALA A 47 8.32 0.87 11.85
N CYS A 48 7.37 -0.08 11.99
CA CYS A 48 6.40 -0.32 10.94
C CYS A 48 5.61 0.95 10.63
N PRO A 49 5.41 1.28 9.35
CA PRO A 49 4.51 2.37 9.00
C PRO A 49 3.10 2.06 9.52
N PRO A 50 2.30 3.08 9.87
CA PRO A 50 0.88 2.86 10.10
C PRO A 50 0.29 2.22 8.85
N MET A 51 -0.58 1.22 9.04
CA MET A 51 -1.37 0.70 7.92
C MET A 51 -2.13 1.88 7.31
N PRO A 52 -2.10 2.06 5.98
CA PRO A 52 -2.95 3.04 5.35
C PRO A 52 -4.39 2.68 5.72
N THR A 53 -5.03 3.58 6.43
CA THR A 53 -6.46 3.47 6.72
C THR A 53 -7.24 3.72 5.44
N ASP A 54 -8.50 3.31 5.38
CA ASP A 54 -9.39 3.66 4.24
C ASP A 54 -9.42 5.19 4.01
N PHE A 55 -9.18 5.98 5.07
CA PHE A 55 -9.08 7.43 5.00
C PHE A 55 -7.77 7.92 4.33
N ASP A 56 -6.64 7.26 4.58
CA ASP A 56 -5.36 7.59 3.92
C ASP A 56 -5.43 7.25 2.43
N VAL A 57 -6.10 6.16 2.07
CA VAL A 57 -6.36 5.79 0.67
C VAL A 57 -7.31 6.79 0.01
N TYR A 58 -8.37 7.22 0.70
CA TYR A 58 -9.29 8.24 0.19
C TYR A 58 -8.63 9.60 -0.01
N SER A 59 -7.65 9.95 0.83
CA SER A 59 -6.87 11.18 0.69
C SER A 59 -5.91 11.16 -0.52
N LEU A 60 -5.62 9.97 -1.05
CA LEU A 60 -4.87 9.79 -2.30
C LEU A 60 -5.80 9.74 -3.53
N MET A 61 -7.12 9.66 -3.34
CA MET A 61 -8.07 9.72 -4.45
C MET A 61 -8.12 11.15 -4.99
N PRO A 62 -8.22 11.32 -6.33
CA PRO A 62 -8.37 12.64 -6.94
C PRO A 62 -9.67 13.30 -6.45
N THR A 63 -9.61 14.60 -6.16
CA THR A 63 -10.78 15.40 -5.78
C THR A 63 -10.70 16.77 -6.44
N CYS A 64 -11.85 17.39 -6.65
CA CYS A 64 -11.95 18.79 -7.09
C CYS A 64 -11.89 19.80 -5.93
N ASP A 65 -11.73 19.33 -4.69
CA ASP A 65 -11.60 20.23 -3.53
C ASP A 65 -10.28 21.02 -3.63
N GLY A 66 -10.41 22.35 -3.61
CA GLY A 66 -9.26 23.26 -3.77
C GLY A 66 -8.73 23.42 -5.20
N VAL A 67 -9.35 22.79 -6.21
CA VAL A 67 -9.01 23.02 -7.62
C VAL A 67 -9.64 24.33 -8.10
N VAL A 68 -8.80 25.25 -8.58
CA VAL A 68 -9.24 26.53 -9.17
C VAL A 68 -9.06 26.45 -10.67
N CYS A 69 -10.18 26.52 -11.39
CA CYS A 69 -10.22 26.50 -12.85
C CYS A 69 -10.41 27.93 -13.41
N ASP A 70 -9.98 28.14 -14.66
CA ASP A 70 -10.12 29.42 -15.36
C ASP A 70 -11.58 29.69 -15.76
N GLU A 71 -11.92 30.94 -16.09
CA GLU A 71 -13.27 31.31 -16.51
C GLU A 71 -13.74 30.49 -17.73
N GLY A 72 -14.92 29.86 -17.62
CA GLY A 72 -15.49 29.00 -18.66
C GLY A 72 -15.04 27.53 -18.58
N THR A 73 -14.37 27.13 -17.50
CA THR A 73 -14.01 25.74 -17.24
C THR A 73 -14.50 25.30 -15.85
N HIS A 74 -14.85 24.02 -15.70
CA HIS A 74 -15.20 23.42 -14.41
C HIS A 74 -14.30 22.22 -14.10
N CYS A 75 -14.15 21.89 -12.82
CA CYS A 75 -13.37 20.72 -12.42
C CYS A 75 -14.21 19.44 -12.53
N GLU A 76 -13.65 18.43 -13.20
CA GLU A 76 -14.22 17.09 -13.30
C GLU A 76 -13.15 16.05 -12.96
N ILE A 77 -13.55 14.94 -12.33
CA ILE A 77 -12.69 13.77 -12.16
C ILE A 77 -12.86 12.89 -13.39
N VAL A 78 -11.82 12.79 -14.21
CA VAL A 78 -11.84 12.04 -15.47
C VAL A 78 -11.00 10.77 -15.36
N ASP A 79 -11.43 9.71 -16.04
CA ASP A 79 -10.62 8.53 -16.26
C ASP A 79 -9.54 8.84 -17.31
N LEU A 80 -8.28 8.68 -16.95
CA LEU A 80 -7.16 8.70 -17.89
C LEU A 80 -7.13 7.45 -18.77
N ALA A 81 -6.22 7.47 -19.74
CA ALA A 81 -5.92 6.30 -20.56
C ALA A 81 -5.63 5.08 -19.69
N CYS A 82 -6.46 4.05 -19.86
CA CYS A 82 -6.34 2.82 -19.10
C CYS A 82 -5.06 2.06 -19.46
N ILE A 83 -4.37 1.55 -18.43
CA ILE A 83 -3.17 0.72 -18.56
C ILE A 83 -3.49 -0.63 -17.90
N ASP A 84 -3.44 -1.70 -18.69
CA ASP A 84 -3.65 -3.09 -18.23
C ASP A 84 -4.94 -3.31 -17.42
N GLY A 85 -6.04 -2.67 -17.86
CA GLY A 85 -7.35 -2.77 -17.21
C GLY A 85 -7.54 -1.86 -15.99
N TYR A 86 -6.52 -1.11 -15.59
CA TYR A 86 -6.61 -0.05 -14.59
C TYR A 86 -6.71 1.31 -15.28
N CYS A 87 -7.77 2.06 -15.02
CA CYS A 87 -7.96 3.43 -15.49
C CYS A 87 -7.67 4.38 -14.32
N PRO A 88 -6.48 5.03 -14.28
CA PRO A 88 -6.21 6.02 -13.24
C PRO A 88 -7.16 7.20 -13.40
N GLN A 89 -7.58 7.80 -12.30
CA GLN A 89 -8.45 8.99 -12.29
C GLN A 89 -7.64 10.23 -11.91
N GLU A 90 -7.98 11.36 -12.52
CA GLU A 90 -7.39 12.66 -12.20
C GLU A 90 -8.44 13.78 -12.19
N ALA A 91 -8.24 14.79 -11.35
CA ALA A 91 -9.07 16.00 -11.32
C ALA A 91 -8.51 17.01 -12.34
N VAL A 92 -9.31 17.39 -13.33
CA VAL A 92 -8.90 18.27 -14.44
C VAL A 92 -9.95 19.36 -14.68
N CYS A 93 -9.52 20.51 -15.19
CA CYS A 93 -10.44 21.56 -15.65
C CYS A 93 -10.87 21.25 -17.09
N VAL A 94 -12.18 21.12 -17.30
CA VAL A 94 -12.82 20.86 -18.59
C VAL A 94 -13.63 22.08 -19.02
N ASP A 95 -13.67 22.35 -20.33
CA ASP A 95 -14.42 23.48 -20.90
C ASP A 95 -15.95 23.27 -20.79
N ASP A 96 -16.67 24.29 -20.34
CA ASP A 96 -18.13 24.36 -20.38
C ASP A 96 -18.58 24.76 -21.81
N PHE A 97 -18.83 23.76 -22.67
CA PHE A 97 -19.30 23.98 -24.05
C PHE A 97 -20.71 24.60 -24.16
#